data_AF-A0A4P6XK69-F1
#
_entry.id   AF-A0A4P6XK69-F1
#
_cell.length_a   1.000
_cell.length_b   1.000
_cell.length_c   1.000
_cell.angle_alpha   90.00
_cell.angle_beta   90.00
_cell.angle_gamma   90.00
#
_symmetry.space_group_name_H-M   'P 1'
#
loop_
_entity.id
_entity.type
_entity.pdbx_description
1 polymer ?
#
loop_
_entity_poly.entity_id
_entity_poly.type
_entity_poly.pdbx_seq_one_letter_code
_entity_poly.pdbx_strand_id
1 'polypeptide(L)'
;MLRSAVARAGAQRATFLRSFSRSAPVCAVAPPPKKQSKVTRKKEVKEKVKKGGMTHLKFGEAVRHLKYENLAADLTGLGLAELSASDLQSISSNVVIYNNHAEKTLKELGAFKKNQNHELFSRPVSMVTENTSKIHSEFIEKLASESAQNRLCLLGEKGAGKSTLVAQTQALLLSHYKGDVVLLHVDQAEKVVDGSSDYFYNPSLKKFHQPMFTKRWIKKVRAANEAVFKKMPLTEDVSFVSKKEKHSLKKEKHTIYDFLTLNHEFGFYGPSNAFQFFVKQLQAHSNKFPVLVSIDNFNALIRDPHTAYFHTDMRPVTLGDLEFGSFISLLVSGDLSFAKGGVMLSESKDLGECKTLRAGLRLEQPNPYEPAEKCDLDFAKQMTKNGGVKTFQVENLTKEQARGLLLFLDKVGVLQIREYPTKEIYKSLEESAFAPGTTINVGEYVRCQDREAQFERILQLTYFASAGNPGRFLKINSLTF
;
A
#
# COMPACT_ATOMS: atom_id res chain seq x y z
N MET A 1 34.41 -6.93 -79.61
CA MET A 1 33.67 -6.15 -80.64
C MET A 1 33.51 -4.74 -80.05
N LEU A 2 34.33 -3.71 -80.38
CA LEU A 2 34.33 -2.91 -81.63
C LEU A 2 32.89 -2.56 -82.03
N ARG A 3 32.40 -1.32 -82.05
CA ARG A 3 32.96 -0.03 -82.51
C ARG A 3 32.08 1.13 -81.97
N SER A 4 32.66 2.21 -81.41
CA SER A 4 33.00 3.49 -82.08
C SER A 4 31.79 4.43 -82.26
N ALA A 5 31.84 5.75 -82.23
CA ALA A 5 32.81 6.81 -81.91
C ALA A 5 32.06 8.14 -82.23
N VAL A 6 32.47 9.29 -81.71
CA VAL A 6 33.06 10.45 -82.47
C VAL A 6 32.47 11.71 -81.78
N ALA A 7 33.13 12.84 -81.50
CA ALA A 7 34.51 13.34 -81.59
C ALA A 7 34.59 14.70 -80.83
N ARG A 8 35.72 15.01 -80.16
CA ARG A 8 36.79 16.03 -80.46
C ARG A 8 36.34 17.50 -80.34
N ALA A 9 37.11 18.48 -79.88
CA ALA A 9 38.57 18.69 -79.69
C ALA A 9 38.77 19.64 -78.47
N GLY A 10 39.86 19.66 -77.68
CA GLY A 10 41.29 19.87 -78.01
C GLY A 10 41.61 21.37 -78.03
N ALA A 11 42.65 21.96 -77.43
CA ALA A 11 43.84 21.46 -76.74
C ALA A 11 44.66 22.64 -76.13
N GLN A 12 45.42 22.37 -75.06
CA GLN A 12 46.80 22.85 -74.73
C GLN A 12 47.04 24.37 -74.47
N ARG A 13 47.97 24.84 -73.61
CA ARG A 13 49.17 24.27 -72.96
C ARG A 13 49.69 25.19 -71.82
N ALA A 14 50.19 24.55 -70.76
CA ALA A 14 51.36 24.79 -69.89
C ALA A 14 51.99 26.19 -69.62
N THR A 15 52.18 26.43 -68.31
CA THR A 15 53.37 26.96 -67.56
C THR A 15 53.88 28.39 -67.78
N PHE A 16 53.94 29.22 -66.72
CA PHE A 16 55.15 29.51 -65.93
C PHE A 16 54.91 30.54 -64.80
N LEU A 17 55.70 30.43 -63.73
CA LEU A 17 55.85 31.35 -62.59
C LEU A 17 56.58 32.65 -62.98
N ARG A 18 56.17 33.79 -62.38
CA ARG A 18 56.96 34.93 -61.81
C ARG A 18 56.10 36.22 -61.80
N SER A 19 55.70 36.72 -60.63
CA SER A 19 56.29 37.82 -59.84
C SER A 19 55.94 39.23 -60.36
N PHE A 20 55.28 40.05 -59.54
CA PHE A 20 55.74 41.39 -59.18
C PHE A 20 55.14 41.86 -57.84
N SER A 21 56.03 42.51 -57.08
CA SER A 21 55.92 43.11 -55.75
C SER A 21 55.15 44.44 -55.76
N ARG A 22 54.57 44.84 -54.62
CA ARG A 22 54.87 46.15 -53.99
C ARG A 22 54.35 46.25 -52.56
N SER A 23 55.27 46.70 -51.71
CA SER A 23 55.21 46.96 -50.28
C SER A 23 54.26 48.10 -49.87
N ALA A 24 53.94 48.11 -48.58
CA ALA A 24 52.97 48.94 -47.86
C ALA A 24 53.18 50.47 -47.93
N PRO A 25 52.09 51.24 -47.81
CA PRO A 25 52.08 52.50 -47.09
C PRO A 25 51.42 52.33 -45.70
N VAL A 26 52.10 52.85 -44.69
CA VAL A 26 51.63 53.01 -43.31
C VAL A 26 50.40 53.93 -43.29
N CYS A 27 49.30 53.47 -42.70
CA CYS A 27 48.14 54.32 -42.38
C CYS A 27 47.63 54.07 -40.95
N ALA A 28 47.72 55.14 -40.16
CA ALA A 28 47.06 55.54 -38.93
C ALA A 28 46.34 54.49 -38.05
N VAL A 29 46.72 54.51 -36.76
CA VAL A 29 46.05 53.86 -35.63
C VAL A 29 44.55 54.20 -35.63
N ALA A 30 43.71 53.16 -35.73
CA ALA A 30 42.27 53.29 -35.59
C ALA A 30 41.90 53.73 -34.15
N PRO A 31 40.95 54.67 -33.98
CA PRO A 31 40.52 55.12 -32.67
C PRO A 31 39.89 53.95 -31.88
N PRO A 32 40.06 53.92 -30.55
CA PRO A 32 39.56 52.83 -29.73
C PRO A 32 38.03 52.71 -29.86
N PRO A 33 37.49 51.48 -29.91
CA PRO A 33 36.07 51.26 -30.04
C PRO A 33 35.33 51.88 -28.86
N LYS A 34 34.30 52.69 -29.17
CA LYS A 34 33.36 53.25 -28.19
C LYS A 34 32.87 52.10 -27.30
N LYS A 35 33.11 52.24 -25.99
CA LYS A 35 32.61 51.32 -24.95
C LYS A 35 31.08 51.25 -25.08
N GLN A 36 30.56 50.24 -25.79
CA GLN A 36 29.20 49.79 -25.55
C GLN A 36 29.19 49.31 -24.10
N SER A 37 28.44 50.00 -23.26
CA SER A 37 28.12 49.53 -21.93
C SER A 37 27.46 48.17 -22.09
N LYS A 38 28.23 47.10 -21.86
CA LYS A 38 27.65 45.82 -21.49
C LYS A 38 26.76 46.13 -20.31
N VAL A 39 25.46 46.17 -20.53
CA VAL A 39 24.47 46.01 -19.47
C VAL A 39 24.78 44.63 -18.91
N THR A 40 25.63 44.63 -17.88
CA THR A 40 25.76 43.54 -16.97
C THR A 40 24.38 43.44 -16.36
N ARG A 41 23.54 42.57 -16.92
CA ARG A 41 22.47 41.97 -16.12
C ARG A 41 23.21 41.49 -14.89
N LYS A 42 23.00 42.17 -13.76
CA LYS A 42 23.36 41.62 -12.46
C LYS A 42 22.89 40.18 -12.55
N LYS A 43 23.82 39.23 -12.47
CA LYS A 43 23.45 37.89 -12.03
C LYS A 43 22.93 38.16 -10.62
N GLU A 44 21.65 38.51 -10.52
CA GLU A 44 20.87 38.15 -9.37
C GLU A 44 21.19 36.67 -9.24
N VAL A 45 21.99 36.36 -8.23
CA VAL A 45 21.97 35.05 -7.63
C VAL A 45 20.52 34.93 -7.23
N LYS A 46 19.69 34.40 -8.15
CA LYS A 46 18.46 33.75 -7.77
C LYS A 46 18.98 32.64 -6.89
N GLU A 47 19.09 32.93 -5.59
CA GLU A 47 18.94 31.90 -4.59
C GLU A 47 17.77 31.10 -5.13
N LYS A 48 18.04 29.86 -5.53
CA LYS A 48 16.97 28.91 -5.74
C LYS A 48 16.34 28.83 -4.36
N VAL A 49 15.34 29.67 -4.12
CA VAL A 49 14.40 29.50 -3.02
C VAL A 49 13.87 28.10 -3.29
N LYS A 50 14.45 27.12 -2.60
CA LYS A 50 13.85 25.79 -2.54
C LYS A 50 12.47 26.12 -2.00
N LYS A 51 11.43 25.96 -2.83
CA LYS A 51 10.05 26.06 -2.39
C LYS A 51 9.83 24.93 -1.38
N GLY A 52 10.32 25.14 -0.16
CA GLY A 52 10.17 24.23 0.96
C GLY A 52 8.73 24.34 1.39
N GLY A 53 7.94 23.34 1.03
CA GLY A 53 6.52 23.27 1.38
C GLY A 53 5.60 22.84 0.23
N MET A 54 6.02 22.96 -1.04
CA MET A 54 5.21 22.46 -2.17
C MET A 54 5.68 21.07 -2.61
N THR A 55 4.84 20.06 -2.46
CA THR A 55 5.07 18.73 -3.03
C THR A 55 4.69 18.71 -4.51
N HIS A 56 5.49 18.04 -5.34
CA HIS A 56 5.13 17.73 -6.73
C HIS A 56 4.16 16.53 -6.85
N LEU A 57 3.87 15.87 -5.73
CA LEU A 57 3.03 14.69 -5.66
C LEU A 57 1.55 15.07 -5.77
N LYS A 58 0.75 14.12 -6.29
CA LYS A 58 -0.72 14.25 -6.27
C LYS A 58 -1.23 14.26 -4.83
N PHE A 59 -2.37 14.88 -4.59
CA PHE A 59 -2.94 15.10 -3.25
C PHE A 59 -2.86 13.85 -2.33
N GLY A 60 -3.37 12.69 -2.78
CA GLY A 60 -3.36 11.48 -1.95
C GLY A 60 -1.98 10.94 -1.57
N GLU A 61 -0.93 11.27 -2.32
CA GLU A 61 0.46 10.93 -1.96
C GLU A 61 1.12 12.06 -1.17
N ALA A 62 0.81 13.31 -1.52
CA ALA A 62 1.28 14.50 -0.82
C ALA A 62 0.89 14.49 0.66
N VAL A 63 -0.36 14.12 0.97
CA VAL A 63 -0.87 14.08 2.34
C VAL A 63 0.00 13.20 3.26
N ARG A 64 0.35 12.00 2.81
CA ARG A 64 1.23 11.09 3.55
C ARG A 64 2.67 11.59 3.63
N HIS A 65 3.17 12.22 2.57
CA HIS A 65 4.54 12.73 2.52
C HIS A 65 4.77 13.97 3.38
N LEU A 66 3.74 14.80 3.55
CA LEU A 66 3.79 16.05 4.31
C LEU A 66 3.63 15.85 5.82
N LYS A 67 3.23 14.65 6.27
CA LYS A 67 3.10 14.29 7.69
C LYS A 67 2.19 15.25 8.46
N TYR A 68 1.00 15.51 7.91
CA TYR A 68 -0.01 16.34 8.56
C TYR A 68 -0.50 15.77 9.90
N GLU A 69 -0.27 14.47 10.15
CA GLU A 69 -0.42 13.81 11.46
C GLU A 69 0.28 14.58 12.61
N ASN A 70 1.38 15.29 12.34
CA ASN A 70 2.09 16.08 13.36
C ASN A 70 1.33 17.35 13.80
N LEU A 71 0.35 17.80 13.01
CA LEU A 71 -0.48 18.98 13.32
C LEU A 71 -1.82 18.59 13.95
N ALA A 72 -2.15 17.31 14.01
CA ALA A 72 -3.40 16.82 14.57
C ALA A 72 -3.40 16.92 16.11
N ALA A 73 -4.59 16.95 16.71
CA ALA A 73 -4.74 16.96 18.16
C ALA A 73 -4.12 15.72 18.81
N ASP A 74 -3.58 15.89 20.01
CA ASP A 74 -3.04 14.77 20.79
C ASP A 74 -4.19 13.91 21.33
N LEU A 75 -4.08 12.60 21.16
CA LEU A 75 -5.09 11.63 21.57
C LEU A 75 -4.87 11.13 23.00
N THR A 76 -3.74 11.43 23.64
CA THR A 76 -3.41 10.93 24.99
C THR A 76 -4.43 11.36 26.05
N GLY A 77 -5.01 12.57 25.93
CA GLY A 77 -6.01 13.10 26.85
C GLY A 77 -7.41 12.48 26.74
N LEU A 78 -7.66 11.65 25.72
CA LEU A 78 -8.99 11.07 25.47
C LEU A 78 -9.25 9.74 26.21
N GLY A 79 -8.23 9.16 26.86
CA GLY A 79 -8.37 7.90 27.61
C GLY A 79 -8.80 6.71 26.74
N LEU A 80 -8.37 6.67 25.47
CA LEU A 80 -8.71 5.59 24.55
C LEU A 80 -8.05 4.27 24.98
N ALA A 81 -8.80 3.18 24.91
CA ALA A 81 -8.30 1.85 25.21
C ALA A 81 -7.31 1.34 24.14
N GLU A 82 -6.36 0.50 24.55
CA GLU A 82 -5.46 -0.20 23.63
C GLU A 82 -6.15 -1.44 23.03
N LEU A 83 -5.93 -1.68 21.74
CA LEU A 83 -6.39 -2.89 21.07
C LEU A 83 -5.59 -4.10 21.59
N SER A 84 -6.23 -4.92 22.43
CA SER A 84 -5.69 -6.16 22.97
C SER A 84 -6.64 -7.33 22.70
N ALA A 85 -6.11 -8.56 22.66
CA ALA A 85 -6.95 -9.75 22.48
C ALA A 85 -7.76 -10.10 23.75
N SER A 86 -7.23 -9.79 24.94
CA SER A 86 -7.89 -10.09 26.22
C SER A 86 -9.11 -9.21 26.49
N ASP A 87 -9.09 -7.97 26.00
CA ASP A 87 -10.08 -6.95 26.38
C ASP A 87 -11.11 -6.69 25.25
N LEU A 88 -11.16 -7.56 24.23
CA LEU A 88 -12.05 -7.37 23.08
C LEU A 88 -13.54 -7.24 23.47
N GLN A 89 -13.98 -7.96 24.50
CA GLN A 89 -15.37 -7.92 24.95
C GLN A 89 -15.72 -6.60 25.65
N SER A 90 -14.79 -6.02 26.41
CA SER A 90 -15.03 -4.77 27.13
C SER A 90 -14.93 -3.53 26.23
N ILE A 91 -14.20 -3.64 25.12
CA ILE A 91 -13.94 -2.53 24.19
C ILE A 91 -14.85 -2.58 22.95
N SER A 92 -15.88 -3.43 22.93
CA SER A 92 -16.79 -3.55 21.79
C SER A 92 -17.41 -2.20 21.41
N SER A 93 -17.44 -1.88 20.11
CA SER A 93 -18.02 -0.65 19.54
C SER A 93 -17.31 0.66 19.94
N ASN A 94 -16.11 0.58 20.53
CA ASN A 94 -15.32 1.76 20.89
C ASN A 94 -14.13 1.98 19.94
N VAL A 95 -13.73 3.24 19.84
CA VAL A 95 -12.49 3.65 19.15
C VAL A 95 -11.30 3.34 20.05
N VAL A 96 -10.29 2.71 19.48
CA VAL A 96 -9.08 2.21 20.14
C VAL A 96 -7.82 2.71 19.46
N ILE A 97 -6.75 2.70 20.23
CA ILE A 97 -5.39 2.92 19.76
C ILE A 97 -4.66 1.59 19.65
N TYR A 98 -3.67 1.53 18.76
CA TYR A 98 -2.75 0.40 18.71
C TYR A 98 -1.71 0.56 19.82
N ASN A 99 -1.31 -0.55 20.45
CA ASN A 99 -0.14 -0.56 21.33
C ASN A 99 1.10 -0.05 20.57
N ASN A 100 1.98 0.70 21.22
CA ASN A 100 3.18 1.29 20.60
C ASN A 100 4.03 0.27 19.83
N HIS A 101 4.20 -0.95 20.36
CA HIS A 101 4.93 -2.00 19.66
C HIS A 101 4.19 -2.44 18.39
N ALA A 102 2.88 -2.71 18.48
CA ALA A 102 2.06 -3.09 17.35
C ALA A 102 2.02 -1.99 16.28
N GLU A 103 1.84 -0.73 16.68
CA GLU A 103 1.84 0.41 15.77
C GLU A 103 3.15 0.51 14.98
N LYS A 104 4.30 0.35 15.65
CA LYS A 104 5.61 0.36 14.99
C LYS A 104 5.74 -0.79 13.98
N THR A 105 5.39 -2.01 14.39
CA THR A 105 5.43 -3.19 13.52
C THR A 105 4.51 -3.02 12.30
N LEU A 106 3.29 -2.53 12.49
CA LEU A 106 2.33 -2.27 11.41
C LEU A 106 2.81 -1.17 10.45
N LYS A 107 3.45 -0.10 10.96
CA LYS A 107 4.08 0.95 10.13
C LYS A 107 5.21 0.37 9.28
N GLU A 108 6.04 -0.51 9.84
CA GLU A 108 7.15 -1.16 9.11
C GLU A 108 6.66 -2.13 8.03
N LEU A 109 5.60 -2.90 8.32
CA LEU A 109 4.94 -3.77 7.33
C LEU A 109 4.22 -2.98 6.23
N GLY A 110 3.84 -1.74 6.50
CA GLY A 110 3.07 -0.91 5.58
C GLY A 110 1.57 -1.19 5.60
N ALA A 111 1.04 -1.71 6.73
CA ALA A 111 -0.37 -2.04 6.88
C ALA A 111 -1.28 -0.80 6.82
N PHE A 112 -0.77 0.37 7.22
CA PHE A 112 -1.48 1.65 7.10
C PHE A 112 -1.35 2.20 5.67
N LYS A 113 -2.48 2.29 4.97
CA LYS A 113 -2.59 2.68 3.55
C LYS A 113 -2.86 4.17 3.37
N LYS A 114 -2.51 4.69 2.20
CA LYS A 114 -2.62 6.11 1.84
C LYS A 114 -4.06 6.65 1.75
N ASN A 115 -5.05 5.80 1.49
CA ASN A 115 -6.45 6.20 1.29
C ASN A 115 -7.34 6.00 2.54
N GLN A 116 -6.73 5.79 3.72
CA GLN A 116 -7.43 5.51 4.98
C GLN A 116 -7.59 6.76 5.87
N ASN A 117 -7.07 7.90 5.45
CA ASN A 117 -7.16 9.20 6.14
C ASN A 117 -6.57 9.19 7.57
N HIS A 118 -5.45 8.48 7.78
CA HIS A 118 -4.76 8.44 9.08
C HIS A 118 -4.17 9.78 9.49
N GLU A 119 -3.95 10.68 8.53
CA GLU A 119 -3.44 12.04 8.74
C GLU A 119 -4.37 12.93 9.58
N LEU A 120 -5.64 12.55 9.73
CA LEU A 120 -6.60 13.29 10.55
C LEU A 120 -6.28 13.20 12.04
N PHE A 121 -5.41 12.27 12.42
CA PHE A 121 -5.09 11.93 13.80
C PHE A 121 -3.58 11.94 14.01
N SER A 122 -3.13 12.15 15.25
CA SER A 122 -1.70 12.13 15.59
C SER A 122 -1.06 10.74 15.48
N ARG A 123 -1.89 9.69 15.54
CA ARG A 123 -1.51 8.29 15.30
C ARG A 123 -2.67 7.50 14.68
N PRO A 124 -2.42 6.38 13.99
CA PRO A 124 -3.48 5.54 13.44
C PRO A 124 -4.41 5.02 14.54
N VAL A 125 -5.72 5.15 14.30
CA VAL A 125 -6.77 4.67 15.21
C VAL A 125 -7.64 3.64 14.50
N SER A 126 -8.36 2.85 15.29
CA SER A 126 -9.29 1.85 14.78
C SER A 126 -10.53 1.78 15.65
N MET A 127 -11.59 1.13 15.17
CA MET A 127 -12.77 0.85 15.99
C MET A 127 -12.96 -0.65 16.09
N VAL A 128 -13.20 -1.14 17.31
CA VAL A 128 -13.55 -2.55 17.54
C VAL A 128 -15.00 -2.74 17.11
N THR A 129 -15.20 -3.60 16.11
CA THR A 129 -16.53 -3.91 15.57
C THR A 129 -16.83 -5.39 15.73
N GLU A 130 -18.06 -5.80 15.43
CA GLU A 130 -18.41 -7.22 15.37
C GLU A 130 -17.51 -8.00 14.40
N ASN A 131 -17.07 -7.37 13.30
CA ASN A 131 -16.10 -7.99 12.39
C ASN A 131 -14.78 -8.34 13.09
N THR A 132 -14.30 -7.48 14.00
CA THR A 132 -13.08 -7.68 14.78
C THR A 132 -13.24 -8.88 15.72
N SER A 133 -14.37 -8.96 16.42
CA SER A 133 -14.68 -10.08 17.32
C SER A 133 -14.87 -11.41 16.57
N LYS A 134 -15.56 -11.40 15.42
CA LYS A 134 -15.73 -12.57 14.55
C LYS A 134 -14.39 -13.07 14.02
N ILE A 135 -13.47 -12.19 13.60
CA ILE A 135 -12.13 -12.61 13.17
C ILE A 135 -11.32 -13.21 14.32
N HIS A 136 -11.47 -12.67 15.53
CA HIS A 136 -10.78 -13.22 16.68
C HIS A 136 -11.16 -14.70 16.89
N SER A 137 -12.46 -15.00 16.97
CA SER A 137 -12.94 -16.36 17.20
C SER A 137 -12.75 -17.28 15.98
N GLU A 138 -13.00 -16.78 14.77
CA GLU A 138 -13.02 -17.64 13.58
C GLU A 138 -11.64 -17.91 12.99
N PHE A 139 -10.67 -17.00 13.18
CA PHE A 139 -9.36 -17.04 12.53
C PHE A 139 -8.18 -17.03 13.52
N ILE A 140 -8.16 -16.09 14.49
CA ILE A 140 -7.03 -15.93 15.41
C ILE A 140 -6.91 -17.11 16.37
N GLU A 141 -8.02 -17.53 16.98
CA GLU A 141 -8.05 -18.69 17.88
C GLU A 141 -7.64 -19.99 17.15
N LYS A 142 -7.91 -20.08 15.84
CA LYS A 142 -7.53 -21.23 15.01
C LYS A 142 -6.10 -21.16 14.48
N LEU A 143 -5.34 -20.11 14.78
CA LEU A 143 -3.94 -20.00 14.33
C LEU A 143 -3.01 -21.05 14.95
N ALA A 144 -3.45 -21.72 16.02
CA ALA A 144 -2.74 -22.88 16.58
C ALA A 144 -2.80 -24.14 15.70
N SER A 145 -3.67 -24.15 14.68
CA SER A 145 -3.79 -25.23 13.69
C SER A 145 -2.93 -24.98 12.45
N GLU A 146 -2.86 -25.98 11.57
CA GLU A 146 -2.12 -25.89 10.31
C GLU A 146 -2.68 -24.79 9.40
N SER A 147 -1.78 -24.03 8.76
CA SER A 147 -2.17 -22.90 7.92
C SER A 147 -2.97 -23.31 6.69
N ALA A 148 -2.84 -24.55 6.20
CA ALA A 148 -3.70 -25.10 5.15
C ALA A 148 -5.17 -25.16 5.54
N GLN A 149 -5.50 -25.36 6.82
CA GLN A 149 -6.88 -25.41 7.31
C GLN A 149 -7.42 -24.03 7.72
N ASN A 150 -6.52 -23.07 7.94
CA ASN A 150 -6.83 -21.70 8.36
C ASN A 150 -6.52 -20.68 7.27
N ARG A 151 -7.32 -20.68 6.20
CA ARG A 151 -7.22 -19.71 5.09
C ARG A 151 -8.52 -18.95 4.94
N LEU A 152 -8.43 -17.62 4.94
CA LEU A 152 -9.57 -16.71 4.93
C LEU A 152 -9.38 -15.63 3.85
N CYS A 153 -10.46 -15.27 3.15
CA CYS A 153 -10.51 -14.15 2.23
C CYS A 153 -11.56 -13.13 2.67
N LEU A 154 -11.12 -11.92 2.98
CA LEU A 154 -11.97 -10.79 3.35
C LEU A 154 -12.62 -10.20 2.09
N LEU A 155 -13.95 -10.26 2.07
CA LEU A 155 -14.81 -9.73 1.04
C LEU A 155 -15.65 -8.58 1.60
N GLY A 156 -16.12 -7.69 0.73
CA GLY A 156 -17.02 -6.61 1.13
C GLY A 156 -16.98 -5.44 0.18
N GLU A 157 -17.80 -4.43 0.45
CA GLU A 157 -17.91 -3.23 -0.38
C GLU A 157 -16.64 -2.36 -0.36
N LYS A 158 -16.51 -1.47 -1.35
CA LYS A 158 -15.42 -0.48 -1.36
C LYS A 158 -15.50 0.40 -0.11
N GLY A 159 -14.42 0.48 0.65
CA GLY A 159 -14.39 1.28 1.88
C GLY A 159 -14.97 0.61 3.13
N ALA A 160 -15.39 -0.66 3.07
CA ALA A 160 -15.94 -1.38 4.22
C ALA A 160 -14.95 -1.63 5.39
N GLY A 161 -13.65 -1.37 5.19
CA GLY A 161 -12.63 -1.54 6.25
C GLY A 161 -11.78 -2.81 6.16
N LYS A 162 -11.79 -3.55 5.04
CA LYS A 162 -10.98 -4.77 4.83
C LYS A 162 -9.50 -4.62 5.20
N SER A 163 -8.82 -3.59 4.68
CA SER A 163 -7.41 -3.33 5.00
C SER A 163 -7.19 -2.95 6.46
N THR A 164 -8.15 -2.23 7.06
CA THR A 164 -8.11 -1.89 8.49
C THR A 164 -8.25 -3.16 9.33
N LEU A 165 -9.12 -4.07 8.91
CA LEU A 165 -9.34 -5.35 9.55
C LEU A 165 -8.10 -6.25 9.46
N VAL A 166 -7.38 -6.26 8.32
CA VAL A 166 -6.06 -6.93 8.22
C VAL A 166 -5.08 -6.39 9.26
N ALA A 167 -4.99 -5.06 9.41
CA ALA A 167 -4.11 -4.42 10.40
C ALA A 167 -4.54 -4.73 11.84
N GLN A 168 -5.85 -4.76 12.12
CA GLN A 168 -6.40 -5.18 13.41
C GLN A 168 -6.02 -6.64 13.72
N THR A 169 -6.17 -7.56 12.79
CA THR A 169 -5.78 -8.98 12.97
C THR A 169 -4.30 -9.09 13.31
N GLN A 170 -3.43 -8.37 12.59
CA GLN A 170 -1.99 -8.35 12.87
C GLN A 170 -1.69 -7.82 14.29
N ALA A 171 -2.34 -6.73 14.71
CA ALA A 171 -2.20 -6.19 16.07
C ALA A 171 -2.70 -7.16 17.15
N LEU A 172 -3.86 -7.77 16.93
CA LEU A 172 -4.43 -8.75 17.85
C LEU A 172 -3.55 -9.97 17.99
N LEU A 173 -2.91 -10.43 16.92
CA LEU A 173 -1.93 -11.53 16.98
C LEU A 173 -0.68 -11.17 17.78
N LEU A 174 -0.16 -9.95 17.60
CA LEU A 174 0.96 -9.46 18.41
C LEU A 174 0.59 -9.42 19.90
N SER A 175 -0.64 -9.02 20.23
CA SER A 175 -1.16 -9.06 21.60
C SER A 175 -1.32 -10.49 22.13
N HIS A 176 -2.02 -11.34 21.38
CA HIS A 176 -2.36 -12.72 21.76
C HIS A 176 -1.10 -13.59 22.00
N TYR A 177 -0.09 -13.47 21.13
CA TYR A 177 1.15 -14.24 21.23
C TYR A 177 2.28 -13.47 21.93
N LYS A 178 2.00 -12.32 22.57
CA LYS A 178 3.00 -11.49 23.27
C LYS A 178 4.22 -11.14 22.39
N GLY A 179 3.97 -10.92 21.09
CA GLY A 179 4.97 -10.64 20.07
C GLY A 179 5.65 -11.85 19.45
N ASP A 180 5.41 -13.08 19.92
CA ASP A 180 6.01 -14.32 19.39
C ASP A 180 5.23 -14.89 18.19
N VAL A 181 5.01 -14.05 17.17
CA VAL A 181 4.33 -14.39 15.92
C VAL A 181 5.09 -13.82 14.72
N VAL A 182 5.17 -14.56 13.62
CA VAL A 182 5.76 -14.05 12.37
C VAL A 182 4.68 -13.47 11.49
N LEU A 183 4.82 -12.19 11.14
CA LEU A 183 3.94 -11.47 10.25
C LEU A 183 4.59 -11.30 8.87
N LEU A 184 4.08 -12.03 7.88
CA LEU A 184 4.42 -11.86 6.47
C LEU A 184 3.31 -11.05 5.80
N HIS A 185 3.55 -9.77 5.53
CA HIS A 185 2.55 -8.90 4.91
C HIS A 185 2.97 -8.47 3.51
N VAL A 186 2.04 -8.55 2.56
CA VAL A 186 2.15 -7.98 1.22
C VAL A 186 1.11 -6.86 1.11
N ASP A 187 1.59 -5.61 1.15
CA ASP A 187 0.76 -4.40 1.17
C ASP A 187 0.17 -4.06 -0.20
N GLN A 188 0.95 -4.28 -1.25
CA GLN A 188 0.59 -3.96 -2.65
C GLN A 188 0.89 -5.16 -3.54
N ALA A 189 -0.03 -6.13 -3.59
CA ALA A 189 0.15 -7.36 -4.36
C ALA A 189 0.30 -7.11 -5.87
N GLU A 190 -0.27 -6.02 -6.39
CA GLU A 190 -0.13 -5.59 -7.80
C GLU A 190 1.33 -5.46 -8.27
N LYS A 191 2.25 -5.08 -7.38
CA LYS A 191 3.68 -4.92 -7.71
C LYS A 191 4.40 -6.22 -8.06
N VAL A 192 3.79 -7.37 -7.74
CA VAL A 192 4.31 -8.68 -8.12
C VAL A 192 4.12 -8.91 -9.63
N VAL A 193 3.06 -8.36 -10.23
CA VAL A 193 2.62 -8.69 -11.59
C VAL A 193 2.71 -7.52 -12.59
N ASP A 194 2.84 -6.29 -12.09
CA ASP A 194 2.74 -5.05 -12.90
C ASP A 194 3.94 -4.72 -13.80
N GLY A 195 5.01 -5.52 -13.78
CA GLY A 195 6.18 -5.26 -14.63
C GLY A 195 7.11 -4.15 -14.11
N SER A 196 6.88 -3.62 -12.91
CA SER A 196 7.62 -2.46 -12.39
C SER A 196 8.95 -2.78 -11.74
N SER A 197 9.25 -4.06 -11.51
CA SER A 197 10.51 -4.53 -10.89
C SER A 197 11.39 -5.29 -11.87
N ASP A 198 12.69 -5.36 -11.58
CA ASP A 198 13.60 -6.21 -12.34
C ASP A 198 13.28 -7.68 -12.10
N TYR A 199 13.60 -8.51 -13.11
CA TYR A 199 13.43 -9.95 -13.02
C TYR A 199 14.48 -10.68 -13.85
N PHE A 200 14.80 -11.90 -13.45
CA PHE A 200 15.70 -12.77 -14.21
C PHE A 200 15.33 -14.25 -13.97
N TYR A 201 15.66 -15.10 -14.94
CA TYR A 201 15.34 -16.53 -14.85
C TYR A 201 16.38 -17.29 -14.01
N ASN A 202 15.93 -18.09 -13.06
CA ASN A 202 16.75 -19.04 -12.32
C ASN A 202 16.62 -20.44 -12.95
N PRO A 203 17.68 -20.97 -13.61
CA PRO A 203 17.61 -22.28 -14.26
C PRO A 203 17.47 -23.44 -13.27
N SER A 204 17.94 -23.30 -12.03
CA SER A 204 17.86 -24.35 -11.00
C SER A 204 16.44 -24.53 -10.49
N LEU A 205 15.72 -23.43 -10.24
CA LEU A 205 14.33 -23.47 -9.77
C LEU A 205 13.32 -23.52 -10.93
N LYS A 206 13.76 -23.22 -12.15
CA LYS A 206 12.89 -23.02 -13.33
C LYS A 206 11.81 -21.96 -13.07
N LYS A 207 12.17 -20.89 -12.38
CA LYS A 207 11.29 -19.77 -12.00
C LYS A 207 12.00 -18.45 -12.22
N PHE A 208 11.24 -17.37 -12.40
CA PHE A 208 11.76 -16.02 -12.45
C PHE A 208 11.84 -15.41 -11.05
N HIS A 209 13.00 -14.84 -10.75
CA HIS A 209 13.22 -14.10 -9.52
C HIS A 209 12.94 -12.62 -9.74
N GLN A 210 12.47 -11.93 -8.70
CA GLN A 210 12.20 -10.48 -8.72
C GLN A 210 13.01 -9.78 -7.62
N PRO A 211 14.34 -9.64 -7.78
CA PRO A 211 15.23 -9.28 -6.67
C PRO A 211 14.91 -7.90 -6.06
N MET A 212 14.53 -6.87 -6.83
CA MET A 212 14.14 -5.59 -6.23
C MET A 212 12.84 -5.68 -5.43
N PHE A 213 11.85 -6.44 -5.91
CA PHE A 213 10.61 -6.66 -5.18
C PHE A 213 10.89 -7.40 -3.87
N THR A 214 11.56 -8.56 -3.96
CA THR A 214 11.80 -9.42 -2.79
C THR A 214 12.73 -8.75 -1.78
N LYS A 215 13.71 -7.97 -2.22
CA LYS A 215 14.57 -7.13 -1.35
C LYS A 215 13.78 -6.08 -0.57
N ARG A 216 12.84 -5.40 -1.23
CA ARG A 216 11.97 -4.39 -0.56
C ARG A 216 11.04 -5.07 0.44
N TRP A 217 10.45 -6.19 0.06
CA TRP A 217 9.56 -6.97 0.91
C TRP A 217 10.28 -7.53 2.14
N ILE A 218 11.43 -8.21 1.95
CA ILE A 218 12.17 -8.82 3.05
C ILE A 218 12.74 -7.78 4.02
N LYS A 219 13.08 -6.58 3.54
CA LYS A 219 13.50 -5.47 4.42
C LYS A 219 12.39 -5.07 5.40
N LYS A 220 11.14 -5.00 4.93
CA LYS A 220 9.98 -4.71 5.79
C LYS A 220 9.73 -5.86 6.78
N VAL A 221 9.68 -7.09 6.26
CA VAL A 221 9.44 -8.31 7.06
C VAL A 221 10.50 -8.49 8.14
N ARG A 222 11.79 -8.26 7.81
CA ARG A 222 12.89 -8.36 8.77
C ARG A 222 12.79 -7.33 9.89
N ALA A 223 12.46 -6.09 9.57
CA ALA A 223 12.31 -5.03 10.56
C ALA A 223 11.15 -5.36 11.52
N ALA A 224 9.99 -5.68 10.96
CA ALA A 224 8.76 -5.96 11.70
C ALA A 224 8.87 -7.15 12.66
N ASN A 225 9.65 -8.17 12.30
CA ASN A 225 9.76 -9.43 13.03
C ASN A 225 11.14 -9.61 13.70
N GLU A 226 11.90 -8.53 13.91
CA GLU A 226 13.28 -8.61 14.41
C GLU A 226 13.41 -9.43 15.70
N ALA A 227 12.53 -9.18 16.68
CA ALA A 227 12.56 -9.86 17.97
C ALA A 227 12.34 -11.37 17.84
N VAL A 228 11.47 -11.79 16.92
CA VAL A 228 11.14 -13.21 16.68
C VAL A 228 12.24 -13.90 15.88
N PHE A 229 12.73 -13.27 14.82
CA PHE A 229 13.80 -13.86 13.98
C PHE A 229 15.11 -14.05 14.71
N LYS A 230 15.42 -13.24 15.74
CA LYS A 230 16.56 -13.46 16.63
C LYS A 230 16.40 -14.68 17.53
N LYS A 231 15.17 -15.13 17.81
CA LYS A 231 14.88 -16.34 18.60
C LYS A 231 14.85 -17.61 17.74
N MET A 232 14.97 -17.49 16.43
CA MET A 232 14.89 -18.60 15.47
C MET A 232 16.30 -19.01 14.99
N PRO A 233 16.90 -20.07 15.55
CA PRO A 233 18.18 -20.57 15.07
C PRO A 233 18.05 -21.21 13.69
N LEU A 234 19.10 -21.15 12.86
CA LEU A 234 19.11 -21.85 11.57
C LEU A 234 19.06 -23.37 11.78
N THR A 235 18.27 -24.07 10.97
CA THR A 235 18.13 -25.54 11.01
C THR A 235 19.16 -26.28 10.17
N GLU A 236 19.82 -25.60 9.23
CA GLU A 236 20.86 -26.16 8.39
C GLU A 236 21.93 -25.09 8.07
N ASP A 237 23.14 -25.55 7.75
CA ASP A 237 24.25 -24.68 7.35
C ASP A 237 23.96 -24.06 5.98
N VAL A 238 24.31 -22.79 5.81
CA VAL A 238 24.12 -22.09 4.53
C VAL A 238 25.32 -21.25 4.17
N SER A 239 25.79 -21.39 2.93
CA SER A 239 26.81 -20.53 2.34
C SER A 239 26.24 -19.76 1.16
N PHE A 240 26.47 -18.46 1.13
CA PHE A 240 26.01 -17.60 0.03
C PHE A 240 27.01 -16.47 -0.22
N VAL A 241 26.90 -15.87 -1.40
CA VAL A 241 27.69 -14.69 -1.79
C VAL A 241 26.79 -13.48 -1.69
N SER A 242 27.19 -12.49 -0.89
CA SER A 242 26.52 -11.20 -0.78
C SER A 242 27.56 -10.11 -0.94
N LYS A 243 27.29 -9.08 -1.76
CA LYS A 243 28.23 -7.97 -2.02
C LYS A 243 29.66 -8.43 -2.39
N LYS A 244 29.79 -9.53 -3.12
CA LYS A 244 31.06 -10.17 -3.50
C LYS A 244 31.86 -10.80 -2.36
N GLU A 245 31.29 -10.90 -1.16
CA GLU A 245 31.86 -11.61 -0.02
C GLU A 245 31.15 -12.95 0.19
N LYS A 246 31.93 -13.99 0.53
CA LYS A 246 31.39 -15.31 0.87
C LYS A 246 31.06 -15.31 2.36
N HIS A 247 29.79 -15.54 2.68
CA HIS A 247 29.34 -15.75 4.05
C HIS A 247 28.99 -17.23 4.24
N SER A 248 29.37 -17.79 5.38
CA SER A 248 28.97 -19.13 5.81
C SER A 248 28.35 -19.01 7.19
N LEU A 249 27.08 -19.38 7.29
CA LEU A 249 26.33 -19.40 8.53
C LEU A 249 26.13 -20.85 8.94
N LYS A 250 26.50 -21.14 10.19
CA LYS A 250 26.34 -22.45 10.83
C LYS A 250 24.97 -22.57 11.49
N LYS A 251 24.40 -23.78 11.39
CA LYS A 251 23.24 -24.27 12.12
C LYS A 251 23.39 -24.00 13.62
N GLU A 252 22.28 -23.66 14.27
CA GLU A 252 22.15 -23.40 15.72
C GLU A 252 22.96 -22.23 16.28
N LYS A 253 24.10 -21.86 15.68
CA LYS A 253 24.92 -20.71 16.07
C LYS A 253 24.36 -19.39 15.55
N HIS A 254 23.86 -19.40 14.32
CA HIS A 254 23.30 -18.21 13.68
C HIS A 254 21.78 -18.30 13.61
N THR A 255 21.15 -17.15 13.47
CA THR A 255 19.70 -17.00 13.45
C THR A 255 19.18 -16.67 12.05
N ILE A 256 17.87 -16.79 11.85
CA ILE A 256 17.21 -16.30 10.64
C ILE A 256 17.46 -14.79 10.47
N TYR A 257 17.51 -14.04 11.58
CA TYR A 257 17.83 -12.61 11.52
C TYR A 257 19.21 -12.32 10.93
N ASP A 258 20.24 -13.11 11.29
CA ASP A 258 21.59 -12.97 10.75
C ASP A 258 21.61 -13.29 9.25
N PHE A 259 20.92 -14.35 8.84
CA PHE A 259 20.75 -14.72 7.44
C PHE A 259 20.09 -13.59 6.63
N LEU A 260 18.97 -13.04 7.12
CA LEU A 260 18.28 -11.93 6.44
C LEU A 260 19.05 -10.61 6.49
N THR A 261 19.96 -10.43 7.44
CA THR A 261 20.80 -9.23 7.51
C THR A 261 21.84 -9.26 6.40
N LEU A 262 22.53 -10.39 6.27
CA LEU A 262 23.60 -10.60 5.32
C LEU A 262 23.09 -10.88 3.90
N ASN A 263 21.95 -11.55 3.75
CA ASN A 263 21.40 -12.00 2.46
C ASN A 263 20.05 -11.35 2.11
N HIS A 264 19.86 -10.06 2.36
CA HIS A 264 18.58 -9.38 2.07
C HIS A 264 18.30 -9.15 0.57
N GLU A 265 19.23 -9.51 -0.32
CA GLU A 265 19.14 -9.21 -1.75
C GLU A 265 18.59 -10.36 -2.60
N PHE A 266 18.47 -11.56 -2.02
CA PHE A 266 17.89 -12.78 -2.63
C PHE A 266 18.17 -12.91 -4.14
N GLY A 267 19.45 -12.95 -4.49
CA GLY A 267 19.87 -13.21 -5.87
C GLY A 267 20.06 -11.98 -6.76
N PHE A 268 20.23 -10.78 -6.20
CA PHE A 268 20.58 -9.60 -7.00
C PHE A 268 21.82 -9.79 -7.90
N TYR A 269 22.80 -10.60 -7.46
CA TYR A 269 24.01 -10.91 -8.23
C TYR A 269 23.92 -12.20 -9.07
N GLY A 270 22.76 -12.87 -9.07
CA GLY A 270 22.53 -14.09 -9.85
C GLY A 270 21.55 -15.07 -9.19
N PRO A 271 21.24 -16.18 -9.87
CA PRO A 271 20.37 -17.24 -9.35
C PRO A 271 20.76 -17.70 -7.95
N SER A 272 19.80 -17.67 -7.02
CA SER A 272 20.02 -18.00 -5.61
C SER A 272 18.80 -18.68 -4.99
N ASN A 273 18.99 -19.73 -4.21
CA ASN A 273 17.89 -20.41 -3.51
C ASN A 273 17.56 -19.76 -2.16
N ALA A 274 17.96 -18.50 -1.94
CA ALA A 274 17.85 -17.80 -0.66
C ALA A 274 16.41 -17.65 -0.17
N PHE A 275 15.46 -17.36 -1.09
CA PHE A 275 14.05 -17.22 -0.74
C PHE A 275 13.44 -18.58 -0.36
N GLN A 276 13.69 -19.64 -1.14
CA GLN A 276 13.27 -21.00 -0.78
C GLN A 276 13.83 -21.45 0.56
N PHE A 277 15.12 -21.16 0.82
CA PHE A 277 15.74 -21.42 2.11
C PHE A 277 15.00 -20.69 3.24
N PHE A 278 14.71 -19.40 3.08
CA PHE A 278 13.95 -18.63 4.06
C PHE A 278 12.57 -19.25 4.34
N VAL A 279 11.82 -19.64 3.30
CA VAL A 279 10.51 -20.30 3.45
C VAL A 279 10.64 -21.63 4.21
N LYS A 280 11.64 -22.45 3.88
CA LYS A 280 11.93 -23.72 4.56
C LYS A 280 12.26 -23.52 6.04
N GLN A 281 13.04 -22.49 6.38
CA GLN A 281 13.34 -22.14 7.78
C GLN A 281 12.07 -21.75 8.53
N LEU A 282 11.17 -20.96 7.91
CA LEU A 282 9.89 -20.61 8.52
C LEU A 282 8.99 -21.84 8.75
N GLN A 283 8.94 -22.77 7.80
CA GLN A 283 8.21 -24.02 7.99
C GLN A 283 8.75 -24.82 9.18
N ALA A 284 10.07 -24.94 9.30
CA ALA A 284 10.67 -25.69 10.40
C ALA A 284 10.35 -25.09 11.79
N HIS A 285 10.28 -23.75 11.90
CA HIS A 285 9.99 -23.05 13.16
C HIS A 285 8.51 -22.80 13.43
N SER A 286 7.63 -23.09 12.47
CA SER A 286 6.20 -22.83 12.57
C SER A 286 5.51 -23.55 13.73
N ASN A 287 6.08 -24.65 14.23
CA ASN A 287 5.58 -25.34 15.43
C ASN A 287 5.66 -24.48 16.70
N LYS A 288 6.69 -23.62 16.80
CA LYS A 288 6.96 -22.79 17.97
C LYS A 288 6.41 -21.37 17.79
N PHE A 289 6.58 -20.81 16.60
CA PHE A 289 6.19 -19.44 16.28
C PHE A 289 5.15 -19.47 15.16
N PRO A 290 3.88 -19.12 15.42
CA PRO A 290 2.85 -19.10 14.39
C PRO A 290 3.20 -18.13 13.26
N VAL A 291 2.86 -18.49 12.03
CA VAL A 291 3.13 -17.67 10.84
C VAL A 291 1.81 -17.18 10.24
N LEU A 292 1.61 -15.86 10.21
CA LEU A 292 0.53 -15.23 9.47
C LEU A 292 1.06 -14.73 8.12
N VAL A 293 0.48 -15.21 7.02
CA VAL A 293 0.64 -14.59 5.70
C VAL A 293 -0.59 -13.76 5.38
N SER A 294 -0.39 -12.47 5.19
CA SER A 294 -1.47 -11.53 4.86
C SER A 294 -1.19 -10.83 3.54
N ILE A 295 -2.14 -10.92 2.60
CA ILE A 295 -2.01 -10.35 1.26
C ILE A 295 -3.19 -9.41 1.04
N ASP A 296 -2.88 -8.12 0.95
CA ASP A 296 -3.87 -7.10 0.64
C ASP A 296 -3.88 -6.77 -0.85
N ASN A 297 -5.03 -6.33 -1.34
CA ASN A 297 -5.34 -6.22 -2.78
C ASN A 297 -5.10 -7.56 -3.53
N PHE A 298 -5.47 -8.70 -2.95
CA PHE A 298 -5.18 -10.01 -3.53
C PHE A 298 -5.78 -10.19 -4.93
N ASN A 299 -6.96 -9.62 -5.18
CA ASN A 299 -7.58 -9.64 -6.51
C ASN A 299 -6.72 -8.97 -7.59
N ALA A 300 -5.82 -8.04 -7.24
CA ALA A 300 -4.90 -7.43 -8.20
C ALA A 300 -3.89 -8.44 -8.77
N LEU A 301 -3.53 -9.45 -7.97
CA LEU A 301 -2.55 -10.47 -8.32
C LEU A 301 -3.11 -11.47 -9.34
N ILE A 302 -4.41 -11.76 -9.25
CA ILE A 302 -5.08 -12.87 -9.95
C ILE A 302 -6.16 -12.40 -10.93
N ARG A 303 -6.27 -11.08 -11.13
CA ARG A 303 -7.23 -10.49 -12.07
C ARG A 303 -6.92 -10.96 -13.49
N ASP A 304 -5.65 -10.86 -13.85
CA ASP A 304 -5.14 -11.19 -15.18
C ASP A 304 -4.33 -12.50 -15.05
N PRO A 305 -4.55 -13.52 -15.90
CA PRO A 305 -3.80 -14.79 -15.83
C PRO A 305 -2.32 -14.63 -16.19
N HIS A 306 -2.01 -13.57 -16.95
CA HIS A 306 -0.69 -13.25 -17.43
C HIS A 306 -0.17 -11.99 -16.73
N THR A 307 1.11 -12.03 -16.35
CA THR A 307 1.80 -10.87 -15.79
C THR A 307 2.30 -9.95 -16.91
N ALA A 308 2.73 -8.74 -16.56
CA ALA A 308 3.35 -7.82 -17.52
C ALA A 308 4.80 -8.18 -17.89
N TYR A 309 5.34 -9.29 -17.38
CA TYR A 309 6.68 -9.78 -17.68
C TYR A 309 6.66 -10.74 -18.88
N PHE A 310 7.80 -10.84 -19.58
CA PHE A 310 7.92 -11.68 -20.77
C PHE A 310 9.10 -12.64 -20.69
N HIS A 311 8.94 -13.81 -21.30
CA HIS A 311 10.03 -14.71 -21.63
C HIS A 311 10.89 -14.13 -22.77
N THR A 312 12.06 -14.73 -23.01
CA THR A 312 12.92 -14.40 -24.16
C THR A 312 12.19 -14.52 -25.50
N ASP A 313 11.20 -15.42 -25.57
CA ASP A 313 10.40 -15.69 -26.77
C ASP A 313 9.19 -14.75 -26.90
N MET A 314 9.15 -13.65 -26.13
CA MET A 314 8.02 -12.69 -26.08
C MET A 314 6.68 -13.30 -25.66
N ARG A 315 6.68 -14.46 -24.98
CA ARG A 315 5.50 -15.01 -24.32
C ARG A 315 5.32 -14.39 -22.94
N PRO A 316 4.10 -14.06 -22.49
CA PRO A 316 3.90 -13.52 -21.16
C PRO A 316 4.22 -14.56 -20.09
N VAL A 317 4.83 -14.12 -19.00
CA VAL A 317 5.13 -14.95 -17.82
C VAL A 317 3.86 -15.09 -17.00
N THR A 318 3.54 -16.31 -16.55
CA THR A 318 2.38 -16.55 -15.67
C THR A 318 2.72 -16.29 -14.20
N LEU A 319 1.72 -16.11 -13.35
CA LEU A 319 1.95 -15.93 -11.90
C LEU A 319 2.74 -17.11 -11.30
N GLY A 320 2.45 -18.33 -11.74
CA GLY A 320 3.13 -19.53 -11.28
C GLY A 320 4.60 -19.60 -11.69
N ASP A 321 5.02 -18.90 -12.75
CA ASP A 321 6.41 -18.89 -13.22
C ASP A 321 7.29 -17.94 -12.41
N LEU A 322 6.71 -16.96 -11.73
CA LEU A 322 7.41 -16.11 -10.76
C LEU A 322 7.66 -16.90 -9.47
N GLU A 323 8.84 -16.77 -8.87
CA GLU A 323 9.17 -17.44 -7.61
C GLU A 323 8.22 -17.01 -6.47
N PHE A 324 8.02 -15.71 -6.32
CA PHE A 324 7.12 -15.16 -5.30
C PHE A 324 5.65 -15.46 -5.62
N GLY A 325 5.27 -15.43 -6.90
CA GLY A 325 3.93 -15.81 -7.34
C GLY A 325 3.63 -17.28 -7.06
N SER A 326 4.56 -18.18 -7.37
CA SER A 326 4.48 -19.61 -7.01
C SER A 326 4.35 -19.81 -5.50
N PHE A 327 5.08 -19.06 -4.68
CA PHE A 327 4.94 -19.10 -3.23
C PHE A 327 3.53 -18.73 -2.77
N ILE A 328 2.94 -17.68 -3.34
CA ILE A 328 1.55 -17.30 -3.04
C ILE A 328 0.58 -18.40 -3.49
N SER A 329 0.72 -18.92 -4.72
CA SER A 329 -0.14 -19.99 -5.23
C SER A 329 -0.13 -21.22 -4.32
N LEU A 330 1.05 -21.64 -3.86
CA LEU A 330 1.20 -22.80 -2.99
C LEU A 330 0.61 -22.58 -1.58
N LEU A 331 0.69 -21.35 -1.04
CA LEU A 331 0.03 -21.00 0.23
C LEU A 331 -1.49 -21.02 0.10
N VAL A 332 -2.00 -20.48 -0.99
CA VAL A 332 -3.44 -20.39 -1.26
C VAL A 332 -4.01 -21.79 -1.52
N SER A 333 -3.30 -22.64 -2.28
CA SER A 333 -3.69 -24.05 -2.47
C SER A 333 -3.50 -24.91 -1.21
N GLY A 334 -2.64 -24.47 -0.28
CA GLY A 334 -2.27 -25.20 0.94
C GLY A 334 -1.32 -26.35 0.69
N ASP A 335 -0.75 -26.45 -0.51
CA ASP A 335 0.35 -27.36 -0.78
C ASP A 335 1.59 -26.94 0.03
N LEU A 336 1.76 -25.62 0.25
CA LEU A 336 2.67 -25.08 1.26
C LEU A 336 1.89 -24.77 2.54
N SER A 337 2.23 -25.47 3.63
CA SER A 337 1.58 -25.32 4.93
C SER A 337 2.61 -25.06 6.04
N PHE A 338 2.21 -24.29 7.04
CA PHE A 338 2.89 -24.07 8.31
C PHE A 338 2.15 -24.83 9.40
N ALA A 339 2.89 -25.45 10.33
CA ALA A 339 2.28 -26.27 11.37
C ALA A 339 1.37 -25.47 12.31
N LYS A 340 1.74 -24.22 12.62
CA LYS A 340 0.85 -23.21 13.22
C LYS A 340 0.87 -21.96 12.36
N GLY A 341 -0.29 -21.52 11.91
CA GLY A 341 -0.36 -20.32 11.10
C GLY A 341 -1.71 -20.13 10.42
N GLY A 342 -1.73 -19.18 9.50
CA GLY A 342 -2.90 -18.88 8.70
C GLY A 342 -2.58 -17.98 7.52
N VAL A 343 -3.44 -18.03 6.51
CA VAL A 343 -3.36 -17.18 5.32
C VAL A 343 -4.60 -16.29 5.29
N MET A 344 -4.40 -14.97 5.27
CA MET A 344 -5.47 -13.98 5.21
C MET A 344 -5.33 -13.16 3.93
N LEU A 345 -6.30 -13.27 3.04
CA LEU A 345 -6.39 -12.55 1.78
C LEU A 345 -7.40 -11.43 1.92
N SER A 346 -7.20 -10.30 1.24
CA SER A 346 -8.15 -9.19 1.21
C SER A 346 -8.42 -8.74 -0.22
N GLU A 347 -9.69 -8.71 -0.61
CA GLU A 347 -10.12 -8.15 -1.89
C GLU A 347 -10.06 -6.61 -1.86
N SER A 348 -9.65 -5.98 -2.96
CA SER A 348 -9.82 -4.54 -3.16
C SER A 348 -10.83 -4.24 -4.26
N LYS A 349 -11.98 -3.67 -3.88
CA LYS A 349 -13.00 -3.20 -4.84
C LYS A 349 -12.60 -1.97 -5.65
N ASP A 350 -11.39 -1.42 -5.44
CA ASP A 350 -10.86 -0.35 -6.29
C ASP A 350 -10.57 -0.84 -7.71
N LEU A 351 -10.30 -2.14 -7.89
CA LEU A 351 -9.96 -2.75 -9.18
C LEU A 351 -11.17 -3.40 -9.88
N GLY A 352 -12.37 -3.28 -9.31
CA GLY A 352 -13.57 -3.96 -9.78
C GLY A 352 -13.66 -5.41 -9.30
N GLU A 353 -14.55 -6.18 -9.93
CA GLU A 353 -14.78 -7.58 -9.60
C GLU A 353 -13.81 -8.50 -10.34
N CYS A 354 -13.31 -9.52 -9.65
CA CYS A 354 -12.42 -10.52 -10.21
C CYS A 354 -13.13 -11.87 -10.26
N LYS A 355 -13.43 -12.35 -11.47
CA LYS A 355 -14.14 -13.63 -11.67
C LYS A 355 -13.33 -14.83 -11.18
N THR A 356 -12.01 -14.83 -11.40
CA THR A 356 -11.09 -15.84 -10.86
C THR A 356 -11.26 -16.00 -9.35
N LEU A 357 -11.34 -14.87 -8.62
CA LEU A 357 -11.54 -14.88 -7.18
C LEU A 357 -12.92 -15.43 -6.81
N ARG A 358 -13.99 -15.01 -7.51
CA ARG A 358 -15.36 -15.50 -7.26
C ARG A 358 -15.48 -17.01 -7.49
N ALA A 359 -14.90 -17.52 -8.58
CA ALA A 359 -14.86 -18.94 -8.90
C ALA A 359 -14.00 -19.73 -7.88
N GLY A 360 -12.83 -19.21 -7.51
CA GLY A 360 -11.93 -19.85 -6.54
C GLY A 360 -12.50 -19.91 -5.12
N LEU A 361 -13.35 -18.96 -4.76
CA LEU A 361 -14.08 -18.94 -3.49
C LEU A 361 -15.44 -19.67 -3.55
N ARG A 362 -15.77 -20.31 -4.67
CA ARG A 362 -17.05 -21.02 -4.91
C ARG A 362 -18.29 -20.13 -4.74
N LEU A 363 -18.15 -18.84 -5.00
CA LEU A 363 -19.28 -17.89 -4.97
C LEU A 363 -20.08 -17.93 -6.28
N GLU A 364 -19.38 -18.19 -7.39
CA GLU A 364 -19.94 -18.26 -8.72
C GLU A 364 -19.43 -19.53 -9.42
N GLN A 365 -20.29 -20.16 -10.22
CA GLN A 365 -19.86 -21.27 -11.05
C GLN A 365 -19.11 -20.73 -12.27
N PRO A 366 -17.88 -21.20 -12.54
CA PRO A 366 -17.13 -20.75 -13.69
C PRO A 366 -17.82 -21.19 -14.98
N ASN A 367 -18.04 -20.25 -15.91
CA ASN A 367 -18.54 -20.58 -17.23
C ASN A 367 -17.41 -21.17 -18.09
N PRO A 368 -17.53 -22.41 -18.59
CA PRO A 368 -16.47 -23.07 -19.37
C PRO A 368 -16.21 -22.41 -20.74
N TYR A 369 -17.14 -21.58 -21.22
CA TYR A 369 -17.02 -20.85 -22.48
C TYR A 369 -16.40 -19.46 -22.31
N GLU A 370 -16.11 -19.02 -21.08
CA GLU A 370 -15.41 -17.76 -20.88
C GLU A 370 -13.94 -17.86 -21.28
N PRO A 371 -13.39 -16.80 -21.90
CA PRO A 371 -11.98 -16.77 -22.24
C PRO A 371 -11.12 -16.79 -20.98
N ALA A 372 -9.99 -17.50 -21.03
CA ALA A 372 -9.06 -17.64 -19.92
C ALA A 372 -8.54 -16.28 -19.39
N GLU A 373 -8.50 -15.26 -20.25
CA GLU A 373 -8.14 -13.87 -19.90
C GLU A 373 -9.06 -13.25 -18.83
N LYS A 374 -10.33 -13.66 -18.78
CA LYS A 374 -11.31 -13.13 -17.83
C LYS A 374 -11.40 -13.95 -16.54
N CYS A 375 -11.09 -15.24 -16.62
CA CYS A 375 -11.17 -16.16 -15.50
C CYS A 375 -10.10 -17.25 -15.64
N ASP A 376 -9.12 -17.22 -14.74
CA ASP A 376 -8.11 -18.27 -14.65
C ASP A 376 -8.69 -19.46 -13.89
N LEU A 377 -9.20 -20.43 -14.64
CA LEU A 377 -9.80 -21.64 -14.07
C LEU A 377 -8.79 -22.51 -13.32
N ASP A 378 -7.53 -22.48 -13.72
CA ASP A 378 -6.51 -23.33 -13.10
C ASP A 378 -6.12 -22.76 -11.74
N PHE A 379 -5.95 -21.44 -11.65
CA PHE A 379 -5.77 -20.77 -10.36
C PHE A 379 -7.01 -20.90 -9.47
N ALA A 380 -8.22 -20.72 -10.03
CA ALA A 380 -9.46 -20.90 -9.27
C ALA A 380 -9.58 -22.32 -8.68
N LYS A 381 -9.23 -23.37 -9.45
CA LYS A 381 -9.16 -24.75 -8.95
C LYS A 381 -8.13 -24.89 -7.83
N GLN A 382 -6.95 -24.26 -7.97
CA GLN A 382 -5.93 -24.27 -6.91
C GLN A 382 -6.46 -23.70 -5.59
N MET A 383 -7.22 -22.60 -5.63
CA MET A 383 -7.82 -22.01 -4.42
C MET A 383 -8.77 -22.94 -3.66
N THR A 384 -9.33 -23.95 -4.34
CA THR A 384 -10.26 -24.91 -3.73
C THR A 384 -9.60 -26.17 -3.16
N LYS A 385 -8.28 -26.35 -3.37
CA LYS A 385 -7.53 -27.52 -2.90
C LYS A 385 -7.35 -27.51 -1.37
N ASN A 386 -7.14 -28.69 -0.81
CA ASN A 386 -6.77 -28.93 0.60
C ASN A 386 -7.69 -28.22 1.62
N GLY A 387 -9.00 -28.19 1.39
CA GLY A 387 -9.99 -27.53 2.27
C GLY A 387 -10.44 -26.13 1.81
N GLY A 388 -9.82 -25.58 0.78
CA GLY A 388 -10.16 -24.30 0.16
C GLY A 388 -9.89 -23.07 1.04
N VAL A 389 -10.10 -21.89 0.45
CA VAL A 389 -10.10 -20.60 1.16
C VAL A 389 -11.51 -20.25 1.60
N LYS A 390 -11.71 -19.99 2.89
CA LYS A 390 -13.01 -19.58 3.44
C LYS A 390 -13.27 -18.11 3.17
N THR A 391 -14.52 -17.74 3.01
CA THR A 391 -14.93 -16.34 2.83
C THR A 391 -15.24 -15.70 4.17
N PHE A 392 -14.90 -14.43 4.32
CA PHE A 392 -15.32 -13.60 5.45
C PHE A 392 -15.92 -12.32 4.90
N GLN A 393 -17.22 -12.14 5.09
CA GLN A 393 -17.91 -10.94 4.63
C GLN A 393 -17.74 -9.84 5.69
N VAL A 394 -17.07 -8.76 5.31
CA VAL A 394 -16.93 -7.57 6.17
C VAL A 394 -18.22 -6.76 6.11
N GLU A 395 -18.89 -6.67 7.24
CA GLU A 395 -20.13 -5.92 7.41
C GLU A 395 -19.86 -4.42 7.61
N ASN A 396 -20.80 -3.59 7.18
CA ASN A 396 -20.77 -2.14 7.41
C ASN A 396 -21.08 -1.82 8.88
N LEU A 397 -20.79 -0.59 9.30
CA LEU A 397 -21.02 -0.16 10.68
C LEU A 397 -22.50 -0.14 11.02
N THR A 398 -22.83 -0.55 12.25
CA THR A 398 -24.16 -0.31 12.82
C THR A 398 -24.34 1.16 13.16
N LYS A 399 -25.59 1.59 13.37
CA LYS A 399 -25.89 2.99 13.76
C LYS A 399 -25.20 3.38 15.07
N GLU A 400 -25.10 2.46 16.02
CA GLU A 400 -24.43 2.68 17.31
C GLU A 400 -22.93 2.83 17.15
N GLN A 401 -22.29 1.98 16.33
CA GLN A 401 -20.87 2.10 15.99
C GLN A 401 -20.58 3.40 15.24
N ALA A 402 -21.45 3.79 14.30
CA ALA A 402 -21.33 5.07 13.60
C ALA A 402 -21.45 6.25 14.56
N ARG A 403 -22.33 6.17 15.58
CA ARG A 403 -22.43 7.17 16.65
C ARG A 403 -21.14 7.26 17.45
N GLY A 404 -20.57 6.14 17.88
CA GLY A 404 -19.31 6.09 18.61
C GLY A 404 -18.15 6.71 17.81
N LEU A 405 -18.07 6.40 16.51
CA LEU A 405 -17.10 6.99 15.61
C LEU A 405 -17.29 8.50 15.45
N LEU A 406 -18.55 8.97 15.29
CA LEU A 406 -18.84 10.40 15.13
C LEU A 406 -18.53 11.20 16.41
N LEU A 407 -18.85 10.65 17.59
CA LEU A 407 -18.48 11.23 18.87
C LEU A 407 -16.96 11.36 19.02
N PHE A 408 -16.21 10.35 18.55
CA PHE A 408 -14.76 10.43 18.53
C PHE A 408 -14.27 11.55 17.59
N LEU A 409 -14.84 11.67 16.38
CA LEU A 409 -14.49 12.75 15.45
C LEU A 409 -14.79 14.15 16.01
N ASP A 410 -15.89 14.32 16.75
CA ASP A 410 -16.23 15.57 17.46
C ASP A 410 -15.20 15.88 18.55
N LYS A 411 -14.84 14.90 19.38
CA LYS A 411 -13.85 15.06 20.46
C LYS A 411 -12.46 15.45 19.95
N VAL A 412 -12.06 14.93 18.79
CA VAL A 412 -10.76 15.27 18.16
C VAL A 412 -10.82 16.62 17.44
N GLY A 413 -12.01 17.18 17.21
CA GLY A 413 -12.19 18.43 16.47
C GLY A 413 -12.12 18.26 14.95
N VAL A 414 -12.28 17.03 14.44
CA VAL A 414 -12.37 16.76 12.99
C VAL A 414 -13.77 17.08 12.48
N LEU A 415 -14.79 16.85 13.29
CA LEU A 415 -16.18 17.12 12.91
C LEU A 415 -16.43 18.63 12.87
N GLN A 416 -16.77 19.15 11.69
CA GLN A 416 -17.18 20.54 11.54
C GLN A 416 -18.69 20.66 11.76
N ILE A 417 -19.10 20.81 13.02
CA ILE A 417 -20.47 21.22 13.32
C ILE A 417 -20.58 22.70 12.99
N ARG A 418 -21.24 23.04 11.88
CA ARG A 418 -21.48 24.45 11.53
C ARG A 418 -22.26 25.11 12.67
N GLU A 419 -21.68 26.15 13.27
CA GLU A 419 -22.33 26.96 14.31
C GLU A 419 -23.45 27.85 13.75
N TYR A 420 -23.52 28.04 12.42
CA TYR A 420 -24.51 28.90 11.79
C TYR A 420 -25.83 28.17 11.49
N PRO A 421 -26.99 28.75 11.87
CA PRO A 421 -28.30 28.19 11.57
C PRO A 421 -28.53 28.21 10.06
N THR A 422 -28.59 27.04 9.43
CA THR A 422 -28.73 26.95 7.96
C THR A 422 -30.17 27.02 7.46
N LYS A 423 -31.14 27.36 8.32
CA LYS A 423 -32.45 27.85 7.91
C LYS A 423 -32.94 28.85 8.94
N GLU A 424 -33.34 30.02 8.49
CA GLU A 424 -34.28 30.87 9.21
C GLU A 424 -35.52 30.00 9.48
N ILE A 425 -35.61 29.44 10.68
CA ILE A 425 -36.91 28.97 11.16
C ILE A 425 -37.62 30.26 11.54
N TYR A 426 -38.34 30.85 10.58
CA TYR A 426 -39.32 31.86 10.91
C TYR A 426 -40.28 31.19 11.90
N LYS A 427 -40.42 31.76 13.09
CA LYS A 427 -41.56 31.43 13.96
C LYS A 427 -42.81 31.51 13.09
N SER A 428 -43.67 30.50 13.14
CA SER A 428 -44.99 30.65 12.52
C SER A 428 -45.66 31.88 13.13
N LEU A 429 -46.50 32.58 12.36
CA LEU A 429 -47.26 33.74 12.86
C LEU A 429 -47.98 33.42 14.19
N GLU A 430 -48.37 32.16 14.37
CA GLU A 430 -49.00 31.61 15.57
C GLU A 430 -48.07 31.51 16.79
N GLU A 431 -46.79 31.14 16.62
CA GLU A 431 -45.78 31.12 17.69
C GLU A 431 -45.26 32.52 18.06
N SER A 432 -45.46 33.50 17.18
CA SER A 432 -45.08 34.90 17.39
C SER A 432 -46.16 35.76 18.06
N ALA A 433 -47.39 35.24 18.15
CA ALA A 433 -48.50 35.92 18.79
C ALA A 433 -48.60 35.43 20.25
N PHE A 434 -48.01 36.13 21.22
CA PHE A 434 -48.56 36.35 22.56
C PHE A 434 -47.55 37.08 23.46
N ALA A 435 -47.55 38.41 23.37
CA ALA A 435 -47.35 39.35 24.49
C ALA A 435 -47.44 40.78 23.93
N PRO A 436 -48.50 41.56 24.22
CA PRO A 436 -48.58 42.96 23.82
C PRO A 436 -47.49 43.75 24.58
N GLY A 437 -46.47 44.24 23.86
CA GLY A 437 -45.41 45.09 24.40
C GLY A 437 -43.97 44.69 24.06
N THR A 438 -43.74 43.52 23.46
CA THR A 438 -42.39 43.06 23.09
C THR A 438 -42.10 43.34 21.61
N THR A 439 -41.21 44.29 21.32
CA THR A 439 -40.66 44.51 19.98
C THR A 439 -39.71 43.37 19.62
N ILE A 440 -40.07 42.55 18.62
CA ILE A 440 -39.17 41.54 18.06
C ILE A 440 -38.26 42.25 17.05
N ASN A 441 -36.96 42.27 17.31
CA ASN A 441 -35.98 42.77 16.34
C ASN A 441 -35.92 41.79 15.16
N VAL A 442 -36.30 42.27 13.97
CA VAL A 442 -36.06 41.54 12.71
C VAL A 442 -34.54 41.37 12.56
N GLY A 443 -34.05 40.13 12.66
CA GLY A 443 -32.62 39.80 12.65
C GLY A 443 -32.08 39.12 13.91
N GLU A 444 -32.92 38.80 14.89
CA GLU A 444 -32.49 38.00 16.04
C GLU A 444 -32.18 36.55 15.61
N TYR A 445 -30.90 36.19 15.53
CA TYR A 445 -30.46 34.85 15.19
C TYR A 445 -31.02 33.83 16.17
N VAL A 446 -31.76 32.84 15.66
CA VAL A 446 -32.07 31.64 16.43
C VAL A 446 -30.74 30.96 16.73
N ARG A 447 -30.25 31.10 17.98
CA ARG A 447 -29.19 30.25 18.52
C ARG A 447 -29.60 28.80 18.23
N CYS A 448 -28.68 27.97 17.72
CA CYS A 448 -28.91 26.53 17.62
C CYS A 448 -29.51 26.04 18.95
N GLN A 449 -30.81 25.70 18.94
CA GLN A 449 -31.55 25.49 20.18
C GLN A 449 -31.14 24.18 20.86
N ASP A 450 -30.43 23.27 20.16
CA ASP A 450 -29.91 22.06 20.76
C ASP A 450 -28.74 21.44 19.95
N ARG A 451 -27.52 21.45 20.53
CA ARG A 451 -26.32 20.84 19.94
C ARG A 451 -26.49 19.33 19.78
N GLU A 452 -27.20 18.69 20.70
CA GLU A 452 -27.42 17.24 20.68
C GLU A 452 -28.37 16.87 19.54
N ALA A 453 -29.43 17.65 19.33
CA ALA A 453 -30.34 17.45 18.21
C ALA A 453 -29.64 17.65 16.85
N GLN A 454 -28.73 18.63 16.75
CA GLN A 454 -27.92 18.82 15.55
C GLN A 454 -26.97 17.64 15.31
N PHE A 455 -26.31 17.14 16.36
CA PHE A 455 -25.45 15.96 16.29
C PHE A 455 -26.23 14.73 15.80
N GLU A 456 -27.41 14.45 16.38
CA GLU A 456 -28.24 13.32 15.97
C GLU A 456 -28.74 13.45 14.53
N ARG A 457 -29.05 14.69 14.09
CA ARG A 457 -29.40 14.95 12.68
C ARG A 457 -28.23 14.65 11.74
N ILE A 458 -27.02 15.09 12.09
CA ILE A 458 -25.81 14.80 11.31
C ILE A 458 -25.58 13.29 11.27
N LEU A 459 -25.69 12.60 12.42
CA LEU A 459 -25.55 11.15 12.50
C LEU A 459 -26.55 10.43 11.57
N GLN A 460 -27.83 10.79 11.62
CA GLN A 460 -28.85 10.16 10.78
C GLN A 460 -28.59 10.39 9.29
N LEU A 461 -28.28 11.63 8.90
CA LEU A 461 -27.99 11.98 7.51
C LEU A 461 -26.74 11.28 6.98
N THR A 462 -25.66 11.30 7.76
CA THR A 462 -24.37 10.71 7.39
C THR A 462 -24.45 9.18 7.33
N TYR A 463 -25.14 8.55 8.29
CA TYR A 463 -25.38 7.12 8.31
C TYR A 463 -26.24 6.67 7.12
N PHE A 464 -27.32 7.39 6.81
CA PHE A 464 -28.17 7.09 5.67
C PHE A 464 -27.41 7.26 4.34
N ALA A 465 -26.67 8.36 4.21
CA ALA A 465 -25.88 8.63 3.01
C ALA A 465 -24.72 7.64 2.84
N SER A 466 -24.12 7.15 3.92
CA SER A 466 -23.03 6.17 3.88
C SER A 466 -23.52 4.72 3.83
N ALA A 467 -24.77 4.44 4.18
CA ALA A 467 -25.29 3.10 4.47
C ALA A 467 -24.40 2.33 5.47
N GLY A 468 -23.84 3.04 6.46
CA GLY A 468 -22.90 2.48 7.44
C GLY A 468 -21.48 2.20 6.91
N ASN A 469 -21.18 2.46 5.63
CA ASN A 469 -19.85 2.22 5.08
C ASN A 469 -18.82 3.18 5.70
N PRO A 470 -17.79 2.69 6.43
CA PRO A 470 -16.88 3.56 7.19
C PRO A 470 -16.05 4.49 6.29
N GLY A 471 -15.58 4.00 5.14
CA GLY A 471 -14.81 4.82 4.20
C GLY A 471 -15.64 5.95 3.59
N ARG A 472 -16.92 5.72 3.31
CA ARG A 472 -17.84 6.78 2.84
C ARG A 472 -18.25 7.71 3.97
N PHE A 473 -18.52 7.16 5.15
CA PHE A 473 -18.89 7.91 6.35
C PHE A 473 -17.82 8.94 6.74
N LEU A 474 -16.55 8.53 6.76
CA LEU A 474 -15.43 9.43 7.07
C LEU A 474 -15.30 10.53 6.02
N LYS A 475 -15.38 10.20 4.72
CA LYS A 475 -15.35 11.20 3.64
C LYS A 475 -16.46 12.25 3.75
N ILE A 476 -17.68 11.82 4.10
CA ILE A 476 -18.81 12.74 4.25
C ILE A 476 -18.53 13.77 5.36
N ASN A 477 -17.96 13.30 6.48
CA ASN A 477 -17.73 14.14 7.64
C ASN A 477 -16.44 14.97 7.59
N SER A 478 -15.45 14.59 6.77
CA SER A 478 -14.13 15.25 6.76
C SER A 478 -13.75 15.96 5.45
N LEU A 479 -14.37 15.60 4.31
CA LEU A 479 -13.96 16.12 2.99
C LEU A 479 -15.07 16.85 2.23
N THR A 480 -16.35 16.64 2.56
CA THR A 480 -17.46 17.39 1.96
C THR A 480 -17.68 18.69 2.74
N PHE A 481 -17.34 19.80 2.09
CA PHE A 481 -17.54 21.16 2.61
C PHE A 481 -18.88 21.74 2.19
#